data_AF-A0A7V1EE29-F1
#
_entry.id   AF-A0A7V1EE29-F1
#
_cell.length_a   1.000
_cell.length_b   1.000
_cell.length_c   1.000
_cell.angle_alpha   90.00
_cell.angle_beta   90.00
_cell.angle_gamma   90.00
#
_symmetry.space_group_name_H-M   'P 1'
#
loop_
_entity.id
_entity.type
_entity.pdbx_description
1 polymer ?
#
loop_
_entity_poly.entity_id
_entity_poly.type
_entity_poly.pdbx_seq_one_letter_code
_entity_poly.pdbx_strand_id
1 'polypeptide(L)'
;MRYSNTEKLSNYFDLFILFIELDIFIWVLFELSYVFRPIVYEVGRILVIIYILEIIVQFFFSPSPKAYLKKCWHLFVSAAVLFLLFNRISAVDTSHRFIFIYSKLFLVSVEFILFAKFLLQAKRIREIYKSFKVNPAQIIVLSFAGIILIGSFMLYLPYARNGEEDMRYIDALFTSTSAVTVTGLVVVDTGTAFSRVGQVFLILLIQTGGLGIMTIAAFIQVSLGSEMSLYGRYSTAALLDETNLKNLYTIIKFIVLITFSIEIVGVFLLLPHFLSVTGSWFEAFFYSLFHSVSAFCNAGFSLYSESFTGAKSSVWANFVLIILVVSGGIGFTVLRNIVRRVVRGTKERMLVQTRIVLITTLFLLIFGAVIFYLFERDDILSGYRPYEKLLASLFQSVTVRTAGFNT
;
A
#
# COMPACT_ATOMS: atom_id res chain seq x y z
N MET A 1 7.46 -20.95 -26.57
CA MET A 1 6.92 -20.34 -27.80
C MET A 1 7.48 -18.94 -27.92
N ARG A 2 8.17 -18.59 -29.01
CA ARG A 2 8.65 -17.22 -29.26
C ARG A 2 7.43 -16.41 -29.71
N TYR A 3 6.91 -15.53 -28.84
CA TYR A 3 5.91 -14.53 -29.22
C TYR A 3 6.43 -13.72 -30.41
N SER A 4 5.61 -13.60 -31.45
CA SER A 4 5.90 -12.76 -32.61
C SER A 4 6.10 -11.30 -32.16
N ASN A 5 6.95 -10.52 -32.84
CA ASN A 5 7.10 -9.09 -32.55
C ASN A 5 5.76 -8.33 -32.63
N THR A 6 4.82 -8.79 -33.46
CA THR A 6 3.46 -8.26 -33.54
C THR A 6 2.63 -8.54 -32.29
N GLU A 7 2.82 -9.71 -31.68
CA GLU A 7 2.12 -10.15 -30.47
C GLU A 7 2.61 -9.37 -29.24
N LYS A 8 3.91 -9.06 -29.18
CA LYS A 8 4.48 -8.17 -28.17
C LYS A 8 3.94 -6.75 -28.29
N LEU A 9 3.90 -6.20 -29.51
CA LEU A 9 3.37 -4.85 -29.75
C LEU A 9 1.89 -4.75 -29.37
N SER A 10 1.09 -5.77 -29.71
CA SER A 10 -0.31 -5.89 -29.26
C SER A 10 -0.43 -5.92 -27.74
N ASN A 11 0.44 -6.66 -27.05
CA ASN A 11 0.42 -6.73 -25.58
C ASN A 11 0.79 -5.39 -24.93
N TYR A 12 1.74 -4.63 -25.49
CA TYR A 12 2.06 -3.28 -24.99
C TYR A 12 0.91 -2.30 -25.20
N PHE A 13 0.25 -2.37 -26.36
CA PHE A 13 -0.91 -1.54 -26.67
C PHE A 13 -2.10 -1.85 -25.76
N ASP A 14 -2.36 -3.14 -25.50
CA ASP A 14 -3.39 -3.59 -24.57
C ASP A 14 -3.11 -3.12 -23.13
N LEU A 15 -1.85 -3.13 -22.68
CA LEU A 15 -1.47 -2.66 -21.34
C LEU A 15 -1.58 -1.14 -21.18
N PHE A 16 -1.25 -0.40 -22.25
CA PHE A 16 -1.39 1.05 -22.31
C PHE A 16 -2.86 1.47 -22.28
N ILE A 17 -3.71 0.80 -23.05
CA ILE A 17 -5.17 1.00 -23.04
C ILE A 17 -5.74 0.71 -21.65
N LEU A 18 -5.34 -0.41 -21.02
CA LEU A 18 -5.78 -0.75 -19.68
C LEU A 18 -5.42 0.35 -18.65
N PHE A 19 -4.23 0.94 -18.74
CA PHE A 19 -3.81 2.01 -17.84
C PHE A 19 -4.67 3.28 -18.02
N ILE A 20 -4.96 3.64 -19.26
CA ILE A 20 -5.86 4.76 -19.59
C ILE A 20 -7.28 4.47 -19.09
N GLU A 21 -7.78 3.25 -19.29
CA GLU A 21 -9.12 2.85 -18.84
C GLU A 21 -9.24 2.83 -17.32
N LEU A 22 -8.20 2.41 -16.59
CA LEU A 22 -8.16 2.41 -15.14
C LEU A 22 -8.11 3.85 -14.61
N ASP A 23 -7.25 4.70 -15.17
CA ASP A 23 -7.18 6.12 -14.82
C ASP A 23 -8.55 6.77 -15.00
N ILE A 24 -9.19 6.55 -16.16
CA ILE A 24 -10.49 7.16 -16.43
C ILE A 24 -11.62 6.54 -15.59
N PHE A 25 -11.59 5.24 -15.31
CA PHE A 25 -12.53 4.63 -14.37
C PHE A 25 -12.43 5.27 -12.99
N ILE A 26 -11.21 5.53 -12.51
CA ILE A 26 -10.96 6.25 -11.25
C ILE A 26 -11.52 7.68 -11.36
N TRP A 27 -11.25 8.40 -12.46
CA TRP A 27 -11.79 9.75 -12.68
C TRP A 27 -13.33 9.81 -12.68
N VAL A 28 -14.00 8.79 -13.23
CA VAL A 28 -15.46 8.75 -13.33
C VAL A 28 -16.10 8.30 -12.00
N LEU A 29 -15.54 7.29 -11.32
CA LEU A 29 -16.01 6.77 -10.02
C LEU A 29 -16.06 7.84 -8.92
N PHE A 30 -15.17 8.83 -8.99
CA PHE A 30 -14.99 9.83 -7.93
C PHE A 30 -15.76 11.14 -8.17
N GLU A 31 -16.81 11.16 -9.00
CA GLU A 31 -17.70 12.32 -9.27
C GLU A 31 -17.01 13.67 -8.99
N LEU A 32 -16.02 14.04 -9.81
CA LEU A 32 -15.43 15.38 -9.71
C LEU A 32 -16.56 16.43 -9.73
N SER A 33 -16.38 17.45 -8.89
CA SER A 33 -17.28 18.60 -8.74
C SER A 33 -17.95 19.03 -10.05
N TYR A 34 -19.16 19.59 -9.96
CA TYR A 34 -20.03 19.97 -11.10
C TYR A 34 -19.31 20.69 -12.26
N VAL A 35 -18.20 21.37 -11.95
CA VAL A 35 -17.29 22.09 -12.85
C VAL A 35 -16.63 21.17 -13.90
N PHE A 36 -16.27 19.93 -13.58
CA PHE A 36 -15.54 19.04 -14.50
C PHE A 36 -16.45 18.11 -15.33
N ARG A 37 -17.76 18.11 -15.08
CA ARG A 37 -18.73 17.26 -15.80
C ARG A 37 -18.58 17.36 -17.33
N PRO A 38 -18.45 18.55 -17.96
CA PRO A 38 -18.33 18.65 -19.42
C PRO A 38 -17.07 17.95 -19.95
N ILE A 39 -15.95 18.08 -19.24
CA ILE A 39 -14.68 17.45 -19.61
C ILE A 39 -14.78 15.93 -19.48
N VAL A 40 -15.39 15.43 -18.40
CA VAL A 40 -15.62 13.99 -18.20
C VAL A 40 -16.51 13.41 -19.30
N TYR A 41 -17.53 14.14 -19.76
CA TYR A 41 -18.36 13.70 -20.90
C TYR A 41 -17.56 13.63 -22.21
N GLU A 42 -16.73 14.63 -22.49
CA GLU A 42 -15.90 14.66 -23.70
C GLU A 42 -14.85 13.52 -23.69
N VAL A 43 -14.21 13.27 -22.55
CA VAL A 43 -13.28 12.15 -22.37
C VAL A 43 -14.01 10.80 -22.49
N GLY A 44 -15.18 10.67 -21.85
CA GLY A 44 -16.03 9.48 -21.98
C GLY A 44 -16.46 9.22 -23.43
N ARG A 45 -16.77 10.28 -24.20
CA ARG A 45 -17.08 10.16 -25.63
C ARG A 45 -15.89 9.63 -26.42
N ILE A 46 -14.70 10.19 -26.21
CA ILE A 46 -13.48 9.75 -26.88
C ILE A 46 -13.22 8.27 -26.58
N LEU A 47 -13.43 7.82 -25.35
CA LEU A 47 -13.28 6.42 -24.97
C LEU A 47 -14.26 5.48 -25.65
N VAL A 48 -15.55 5.84 -25.73
CA VAL A 48 -16.53 5.02 -26.44
C VAL A 48 -16.13 4.88 -27.92
N ILE A 49 -15.61 5.94 -28.53
CA ILE A 49 -15.09 5.90 -29.90
C ILE A 49 -13.87 4.99 -30.00
N ILE A 50 -12.89 5.12 -29.10
CA ILE A 50 -11.70 4.26 -29.06
C ILE A 50 -12.10 2.80 -28.87
N TYR A 51 -13.05 2.51 -27.97
CA TYR A 51 -13.55 1.16 -27.72
C TYR A 51 -14.23 0.55 -28.95
N ILE A 52 -15.05 1.33 -29.66
CA ILE A 52 -15.67 0.90 -30.92
C ILE A 52 -14.59 0.64 -31.99
N LEU A 53 -13.62 1.55 -32.13
CA LEU A 53 -12.50 1.40 -33.06
C LEU A 53 -11.65 0.16 -32.74
N GLU A 54 -11.39 -0.11 -31.46
CA GLU A 54 -10.64 -1.28 -31.01
C GLU A 54 -11.36 -2.58 -31.41
N ILE A 55 -12.68 -2.67 -31.17
CA ILE A 55 -13.49 -3.82 -31.58
C ILE A 55 -13.43 -4.01 -33.09
N ILE A 56 -13.52 -2.93 -33.86
CA ILE A 56 -13.44 -2.94 -35.33
C ILE A 56 -12.06 -3.46 -35.77
N VAL A 57 -10.99 -2.88 -35.25
CA VAL A 57 -9.61 -3.29 -35.57
C VAL A 57 -9.40 -4.76 -35.21
N GLN A 58 -9.75 -5.19 -34.00
CA GLN A 58 -9.61 -6.59 -33.58
C GLN A 58 -10.45 -7.55 -34.43
N PHE A 59 -11.64 -7.13 -34.89
CA PHE A 59 -12.45 -7.92 -35.82
C PHE A 59 -11.76 -8.12 -37.17
N PHE A 60 -11.24 -7.06 -37.78
CA PHE A 60 -10.56 -7.10 -39.08
C PHE A 60 -9.21 -7.81 -39.05
N PHE A 61 -8.44 -7.66 -37.97
CA PHE A 61 -7.15 -8.32 -37.80
C PHE A 61 -7.25 -9.73 -37.21
N SER A 62 -8.45 -10.21 -36.87
CA SER A 62 -8.63 -11.59 -36.41
C SER A 62 -8.45 -12.59 -37.57
N PRO A 63 -7.75 -13.72 -37.35
CA PRO A 63 -7.54 -14.74 -38.39
C PRO A 63 -8.84 -15.35 -38.94
N SER A 64 -9.94 -15.24 -38.19
CA SER A 64 -11.25 -15.79 -38.54
C SER A 64 -12.39 -14.91 -37.98
N PRO A 65 -12.91 -13.95 -38.77
CA PRO A 65 -13.91 -12.98 -38.31
C PRO A 65 -15.19 -13.61 -37.77
N LYS A 66 -15.65 -14.72 -38.34
CA LYS A 66 -16.85 -15.45 -37.89
C LYS A 66 -16.68 -16.09 -36.50
N ALA A 67 -15.48 -16.59 -36.19
CA ALA A 67 -15.20 -17.17 -34.87
C ALA A 67 -15.03 -16.08 -33.80
N TYR A 68 -14.44 -14.94 -34.19
CA TYR A 68 -14.34 -13.76 -33.33
C TYR A 68 -15.72 -13.22 -32.96
N LEU A 69 -16.62 -13.08 -33.94
CA LEU A 69 -18.00 -12.62 -33.71
C LEU A 69 -18.75 -13.53 -32.72
N LYS A 70 -18.63 -14.86 -32.86
CA LYS A 70 -19.31 -15.83 -31.97
C LYS A 70 -18.76 -15.80 -30.54
N LYS A 71 -17.45 -15.53 -30.37
CA LYS A 71 -16.80 -15.44 -29.06
C LYS A 71 -17.05 -14.10 -28.36
N CYS A 72 -17.09 -13.01 -29.12
CA CYS A 72 -17.07 -11.64 -28.62
C CYS A 72 -18.38 -10.86 -28.88
N TRP A 73 -19.49 -11.53 -29.17
CA TRP A 73 -20.78 -10.90 -29.49
C TRP A 73 -21.25 -9.88 -28.41
N HIS A 74 -20.95 -10.15 -27.14
CA HIS A 74 -21.26 -9.28 -26.01
C HIS A 74 -20.58 -7.90 -26.10
N LEU A 75 -19.37 -7.82 -26.68
CA LEU A 75 -18.65 -6.56 -26.89
C LEU A 75 -19.37 -5.70 -27.93
N PHE A 76 -19.84 -6.28 -29.03
CA PHE A 76 -20.63 -5.58 -30.03
C PHE A 76 -21.98 -5.08 -29.49
N VAL A 77 -22.65 -5.88 -28.65
CA VAL A 77 -23.89 -5.46 -27.99
C VAL A 77 -23.63 -4.30 -27.03
N SER A 78 -22.56 -4.34 -26.24
CA SER A 78 -22.19 -3.25 -25.34
C SER A 78 -21.86 -1.95 -26.10
N ALA A 79 -21.16 -2.06 -27.23
CA ALA A 79 -20.85 -0.93 -28.11
C ALA A 79 -22.11 -0.30 -28.72
N ALA A 80 -23.07 -1.13 -29.15
CA ALA A 80 -24.35 -0.67 -29.69
C ALA A 80 -25.19 0.05 -28.62
N VAL A 81 -25.26 -0.48 -27.40
CA VAL A 81 -25.96 0.16 -26.28
C VAL A 81 -25.33 1.51 -25.92
N LEU A 82 -24.00 1.58 -25.83
CA LEU A 82 -23.28 2.83 -25.58
C LEU A 82 -23.53 3.88 -26.68
N PHE A 83 -23.52 3.46 -27.96
CA PHE A 83 -23.79 4.34 -29.09
C PHE A 83 -25.23 4.88 -29.08
N LEU A 84 -26.21 4.04 -28.73
CA LEU A 84 -27.62 4.45 -28.62
C LEU A 84 -27.85 5.42 -27.46
N LEU A 85 -27.26 5.14 -26.29
CA LEU A 85 -27.32 6.04 -25.13
C LEU A 85 -26.66 7.39 -25.43
N PHE A 86 -25.54 7.38 -26.16
CA PHE A 86 -24.83 8.57 -26.60
C PHE A 86 -25.70 9.46 -27.52
N ASN A 87 -26.25 8.90 -28.60
CA ASN A 87 -27.07 9.67 -29.54
C ASN A 87 -28.34 10.24 -28.91
N ARG A 88 -28.88 9.57 -27.88
CA ARG A 88 -30.03 10.06 -27.10
C ARG A 88 -29.68 11.28 -26.23
N ILE A 89 -28.45 11.41 -25.75
CA ILE A 89 -28.01 12.56 -24.94
C ILE A 89 -27.85 13.80 -25.83
N SER A 90 -27.32 13.64 -27.04
CA SER A 90 -27.13 14.74 -27.99
C SER A 90 -28.42 15.24 -28.65
N ALA A 91 -29.50 14.44 -28.64
CA ALA A 91 -30.75 14.75 -29.34
C ALA A 91 -31.87 15.32 -28.45
N VAL A 92 -31.66 15.46 -27.14
CA VAL A 92 -32.72 15.89 -26.20
C VAL A 92 -32.58 17.36 -25.86
N ASP A 93 -33.40 18.19 -26.49
CA ASP A 93 -33.52 19.64 -26.25
C ASP A 93 -34.58 20.00 -25.20
N THR A 94 -34.91 19.07 -24.28
CA THR A 94 -36.05 19.22 -23.36
C THR A 94 -35.71 18.90 -21.90
N SER A 95 -35.78 19.94 -21.06
CA SER A 95 -35.81 19.97 -19.59
C SER A 95 -34.58 19.44 -18.81
N HIS A 96 -34.10 20.28 -17.88
CA HIS A 96 -32.89 20.02 -17.05
C HIS A 96 -32.91 18.71 -16.25
N ARG A 97 -34.08 18.19 -15.84
CA ARG A 97 -34.18 16.94 -15.07
C ARG A 97 -33.95 15.69 -15.91
N PHE A 98 -34.44 15.67 -17.16
CA PHE A 98 -34.27 14.50 -18.03
C PHE A 98 -32.83 14.37 -18.49
N ILE A 99 -32.19 15.47 -18.90
CA ILE A 99 -30.75 15.50 -19.24
C ILE A 99 -29.91 15.01 -18.06
N PHE A 100 -30.23 15.41 -16.82
CA PHE A 100 -29.52 14.95 -15.63
C PHE A 100 -29.61 13.43 -15.41
N ILE A 101 -30.79 12.83 -15.58
CA ILE A 101 -30.99 11.38 -15.38
C ILE A 101 -30.29 10.56 -16.47
N TYR A 102 -30.44 10.93 -17.75
CA TYR A 102 -29.79 10.22 -18.86
C TYR A 102 -28.27 10.33 -18.82
N SER A 103 -27.76 11.50 -18.45
CA SER A 103 -26.32 11.73 -18.35
C SER A 103 -25.69 10.96 -17.17
N LYS A 104 -26.41 10.85 -16.04
CA LYS A 104 -26.02 9.97 -14.92
C LYS A 104 -26.08 8.48 -15.29
N LEU A 105 -27.14 8.05 -15.98
CA LEU A 105 -27.26 6.67 -16.48
C LEU A 105 -26.14 6.33 -17.47
N PHE A 106 -25.75 7.27 -18.32
CA PHE A 106 -24.64 7.10 -19.26
C PHE A 106 -23.31 6.93 -18.54
N LEU A 107 -22.99 7.80 -17.57
CA LEU A 107 -21.77 7.69 -16.79
C LEU A 107 -21.70 6.35 -16.04
N VAL A 108 -22.77 5.95 -15.36
CA VAL A 108 -22.84 4.66 -14.65
C VAL A 108 -22.71 3.47 -15.62
N SER A 109 -23.26 3.57 -16.83
CA SER A 109 -23.12 2.53 -17.85
C SER A 109 -21.68 2.44 -18.38
N VAL A 110 -21.00 3.58 -18.55
CA VAL A 110 -19.59 3.66 -18.94
C VAL A 110 -18.71 3.08 -17.83
N GLU A 111 -18.94 3.45 -16.57
CA GLU A 111 -18.24 2.88 -15.40
C GLU A 111 -18.37 1.36 -15.36
N PHE A 112 -19.59 0.84 -15.50
CA PHE A 112 -19.85 -0.59 -15.44
C PHE A 112 -19.14 -1.35 -16.57
N ILE A 113 -19.13 -0.79 -17.79
CA ILE A 113 -18.47 -1.40 -18.95
C ILE A 113 -16.95 -1.35 -18.81
N LEU A 114 -16.37 -0.23 -18.39
CA LEU A 114 -14.94 -0.11 -18.11
C LEU A 114 -14.52 -1.08 -17.01
N PHE A 115 -15.30 -1.20 -15.93
CA PHE A 115 -15.04 -2.14 -14.85
C PHE A 115 -15.14 -3.60 -15.31
N ALA A 116 -16.18 -3.96 -16.08
CA ALA A 116 -16.32 -5.30 -16.63
C ALA A 116 -15.17 -5.65 -17.58
N LYS A 117 -14.75 -4.70 -18.42
CA LYS A 117 -13.61 -4.87 -19.34
C LYS A 117 -12.31 -5.01 -18.56
N PHE A 118 -12.08 -4.21 -17.52
CA PHE A 118 -10.95 -4.33 -16.60
C PHE A 118 -10.90 -5.73 -15.96
N LEU A 119 -12.02 -6.26 -15.46
CA LEU A 119 -12.06 -7.62 -14.88
C LEU A 119 -11.75 -8.72 -15.90
N LEU A 120 -12.20 -8.55 -17.15
CA LEU A 120 -11.90 -9.48 -18.24
C LEU A 120 -10.43 -9.41 -18.66
N GLN A 121 -9.86 -8.19 -18.73
CA GLN A 121 -8.45 -7.97 -19.08
C GLN A 121 -7.48 -8.29 -17.94
N ALA A 122 -7.88 -8.17 -16.67
CA ALA A 122 -7.06 -8.56 -15.52
C ALA A 122 -6.62 -10.03 -15.59
N LYS A 123 -7.48 -10.90 -16.17
CA LYS A 123 -7.12 -12.30 -16.46
C LYS A 123 -6.03 -12.40 -17.53
N ARG A 124 -6.01 -11.49 -18.49
CA ARG A 124 -5.03 -11.40 -19.60
C ARG A 124 -3.71 -10.76 -19.17
N ILE A 125 -3.71 -9.83 -18.20
CA ILE A 125 -2.48 -9.30 -17.57
C ILE A 125 -1.60 -10.44 -17.06
N ARG A 126 -2.20 -11.48 -16.47
CA ARG A 126 -1.48 -12.67 -16.00
C ARG A 126 -0.78 -13.43 -17.13
N GLU A 127 -1.33 -13.42 -18.34
CA GLU A 127 -0.73 -14.05 -19.54
C GLU A 127 0.34 -13.15 -20.16
N ILE A 128 0.10 -11.84 -20.23
CA ILE A 128 1.06 -10.85 -20.68
C ILE A 128 2.30 -10.86 -19.78
N TYR A 129 2.11 -10.95 -18.47
CA TYR A 129 3.19 -11.05 -17.49
C TYR A 129 4.06 -12.30 -17.68
N LYS A 130 3.47 -13.43 -18.08
CA LYS A 130 4.23 -14.65 -18.45
C LYS A 130 5.05 -14.49 -19.73
N SER A 131 4.65 -13.58 -20.63
CA SER A 131 5.36 -13.30 -21.88
C SER A 131 6.59 -12.40 -21.68
N PHE A 132 6.62 -11.64 -20.58
CA PHE A 132 7.76 -10.80 -20.24
C PHE A 132 8.78 -11.58 -19.39
N LYS A 133 10.01 -11.74 -19.92
CA LYS A 133 11.17 -12.12 -19.11
C LYS A 133 11.63 -10.93 -18.27
N VAL A 134 10.83 -10.51 -17.29
CA VAL A 134 11.19 -9.42 -16.38
C VAL A 134 12.06 -9.98 -15.26
N ASN A 135 13.15 -9.30 -14.93
CA ASN A 135 13.99 -9.67 -13.79
C ASN A 135 13.16 -9.52 -12.50
N PRO A 136 13.21 -10.47 -11.53
CA PRO A 136 12.57 -10.31 -10.22
C PRO A 136 12.80 -8.96 -9.53
N ALA A 137 14.00 -8.38 -9.68
CA ALA A 137 14.30 -7.04 -9.15
C ALA A 137 13.47 -5.94 -9.84
N GLN A 138 13.31 -6.01 -11.17
CA GLN A 138 12.48 -5.05 -11.92
C GLN A 138 11.01 -5.19 -11.56
N ILE A 139 10.53 -6.40 -11.30
CA ILE A 139 9.17 -6.64 -10.82
C ILE A 139 8.93 -5.90 -9.50
N ILE A 140 9.86 -6.01 -8.56
CA ILE A 140 9.77 -5.33 -7.26
C ILE A 140 9.71 -3.80 -7.47
N VAL A 141 10.64 -3.25 -8.24
CA VAL A 141 10.71 -1.80 -8.50
C VAL A 141 9.43 -1.29 -9.17
N LEU A 142 8.96 -1.96 -10.22
CA LEU A 142 7.73 -1.60 -10.91
C LEU A 142 6.49 -1.77 -10.02
N SER A 143 6.46 -2.77 -9.13
CA SER A 143 5.36 -2.94 -8.18
C SER A 143 5.30 -1.79 -7.18
N PHE A 144 6.44 -1.42 -6.59
CA PHE A 144 6.52 -0.28 -5.68
C PHE A 144 6.15 1.03 -6.38
N ALA A 145 6.71 1.28 -7.57
CA ALA A 145 6.38 2.46 -8.36
C ALA A 145 4.87 2.53 -8.70
N GLY A 146 4.28 1.40 -9.08
CA GLY A 146 2.84 1.31 -9.36
C GLY A 146 1.99 1.63 -8.12
N ILE A 147 2.32 1.08 -6.96
CA ILE A 147 1.60 1.36 -5.70
C ILE A 147 1.74 2.83 -5.30
N ILE A 148 2.92 3.43 -5.47
CA ILE A 148 3.17 4.85 -5.18
C ILE A 148 2.32 5.74 -6.10
N LEU A 149 2.27 5.45 -7.40
CA LEU A 149 1.48 6.24 -8.33
C LEU A 149 -0.02 6.12 -8.03
N ILE A 150 -0.52 4.89 -7.81
CA ILE A 150 -1.92 4.68 -7.44
C ILE A 150 -2.23 5.41 -6.12
N GLY A 151 -1.36 5.29 -5.12
CA GLY A 151 -1.50 5.96 -3.84
C GLY A 151 -1.48 7.48 -3.95
N SER A 152 -0.64 8.06 -4.83
CA SER A 152 -0.60 9.50 -5.04
C SER A 152 -1.88 10.03 -5.66
N PHE A 153 -2.46 9.30 -6.63
CA PHE A 153 -3.77 9.63 -7.17
C PHE A 153 -4.86 9.54 -6.10
N MET A 154 -4.87 8.48 -5.30
CA MET A 154 -5.86 8.29 -4.23
C MET A 154 -5.79 9.41 -3.17
N LEU A 155 -4.59 9.82 -2.75
CA LEU A 155 -4.39 10.91 -1.79
C LEU A 155 -4.71 12.28 -2.39
N TYR A 156 -4.58 12.44 -3.71
CA TYR A 156 -4.94 13.66 -4.41
C TYR A 156 -6.45 13.79 -4.65
N LEU A 157 -7.28 12.81 -4.33
CA LEU A 157 -8.73 12.96 -4.47
C LEU A 157 -9.27 14.02 -3.50
N PRO A 158 -10.32 14.79 -3.88
CA PRO A 158 -10.90 15.81 -3.00
C PRO A 158 -11.46 15.19 -1.70
N TYR A 159 -11.97 13.96 -1.75
CA TYR A 159 -12.46 13.25 -0.57
C TYR A 159 -11.36 12.85 0.42
N ALA A 160 -10.11 12.74 -0.03
CA ALA A 160 -8.98 12.34 0.81
C ALA A 160 -8.38 13.52 1.58
N ARG A 161 -8.79 14.75 1.27
CA ARG A 161 -8.19 16.00 1.78
C ARG A 161 -9.19 16.77 2.64
N ASN A 162 -8.69 17.46 3.66
CA ASN A 162 -9.49 18.41 4.44
C ASN A 162 -9.21 19.82 3.94
N GLY A 163 -10.27 20.59 3.68
CA GLY A 163 -10.18 21.99 3.27
C GLY A 163 -10.21 22.21 1.76
N GLU A 164 -10.41 23.47 1.37
CA GLU A 164 -10.44 23.94 -0.02
C GLU A 164 -9.06 24.38 -0.54
N GLU A 165 -8.00 24.29 0.27
CA GLU A 165 -6.66 24.69 -0.17
C GLU A 165 -6.05 23.69 -1.16
N ASP A 166 -5.47 24.23 -2.24
CA ASP A 166 -4.85 23.49 -3.33
C ASP A 166 -3.55 22.78 -2.86
N MET A 167 -3.70 21.61 -2.22
CA MET A 167 -2.58 20.67 -2.08
C MET A 167 -2.03 20.35 -3.47
N ARG A 168 -0.72 20.56 -3.69
CA ARG A 168 -0.13 20.30 -5.00
C ARG A 168 -0.02 18.80 -5.22
N TYR A 169 -0.16 18.35 -6.46
CA TYR A 169 -0.02 16.91 -6.79
C TYR A 169 1.35 16.35 -6.37
N ILE A 170 2.41 17.17 -6.44
CA ILE A 170 3.75 16.78 -6.00
C ILE A 170 3.78 16.41 -4.51
N ASP A 171 2.97 17.06 -3.68
CA ASP A 171 2.89 16.78 -2.25
C ASP A 171 2.21 15.42 -2.01
N ALA A 172 1.21 15.08 -2.84
CA ALA A 172 0.52 13.79 -2.77
C ALA A 172 1.44 12.66 -3.23
N LEU A 173 2.21 12.90 -4.29
CA LEU A 173 3.23 11.97 -4.78
C LEU A 173 4.33 11.75 -3.74
N PHE A 174 4.83 12.81 -3.13
CA PHE A 174 5.83 12.73 -2.07
C PHE A 174 5.29 11.95 -0.86
N THR A 175 4.09 12.31 -0.39
CA THR A 175 3.47 11.66 0.78
C THR A 175 3.20 10.18 0.51
N SER A 176 2.71 9.82 -0.68
CA SER A 176 2.52 8.43 -1.07
C SER A 176 3.85 7.66 -1.14
N THR A 177 4.88 8.28 -1.73
CA THR A 177 6.23 7.70 -1.79
C THR A 177 6.75 7.43 -0.38
N SER A 178 6.66 8.41 0.51
CA SER A 178 7.09 8.31 1.90
C SER A 178 6.33 7.24 2.69
N ALA A 179 5.01 7.12 2.48
CA ALA A 179 4.18 6.09 3.11
C ALA A 179 4.54 4.68 2.64
N VAL A 180 4.67 4.45 1.33
CA VAL A 180 4.98 3.13 0.75
C VAL A 180 6.42 2.71 1.02
N THR A 181 7.35 3.66 1.05
CA THR A 181 8.75 3.39 1.42
C THR A 181 8.96 3.36 2.92
N VAL A 182 7.94 3.72 3.70
CA VAL A 182 7.95 3.67 5.16
C VAL A 182 9.04 4.60 5.72
N THR A 183 9.19 5.78 5.10
CA THR A 183 10.24 6.77 5.44
C THR A 183 9.78 7.76 6.51
N GLY A 184 8.50 8.14 6.52
CA GLY A 184 7.92 9.02 7.55
C GLY A 184 8.12 10.51 7.35
N LEU A 185 8.73 10.93 6.24
CA LEU A 185 8.82 12.35 5.89
C LEU A 185 7.48 12.85 5.36
N VAL A 186 7.05 14.01 5.86
CA VAL A 186 5.80 14.65 5.49
C VAL A 186 6.09 16.06 4.97
N VAL A 187 5.45 16.44 3.88
CA VAL A 187 5.48 17.81 3.32
C VAL A 187 4.24 18.62 3.72
N VAL A 188 3.17 17.91 4.09
CA VAL A 188 1.93 18.43 4.64
C VAL A 188 1.60 17.67 5.90
N ASP A 189 0.99 18.35 6.86
CA ASP A 189 0.59 17.74 8.13
C ASP A 189 -0.42 16.61 7.93
N THR A 190 -0.10 15.41 8.42
CA THR A 190 -0.93 14.22 8.15
C THR A 190 -2.28 14.26 8.87
N GLY A 191 -2.33 14.86 10.06
CA GLY A 191 -3.53 14.94 10.88
C GLY A 191 -4.53 15.96 10.34
N THR A 192 -4.04 17.10 9.87
CA THR A 192 -4.88 18.22 9.42
C THR A 192 -5.15 18.20 7.92
N ALA A 193 -4.17 17.87 7.07
CA ALA A 193 -4.33 17.97 5.61
C ALA A 193 -5.18 16.85 5.01
N PHE A 194 -5.18 15.66 5.62
CA PHE A 194 -5.93 14.51 5.12
C PHE A 194 -7.20 14.25 5.90
N SER A 195 -8.29 13.99 5.19
CA SER A 195 -9.54 13.53 5.77
C SER A 195 -9.39 12.12 6.35
N ARG A 196 -10.41 11.65 7.06
CA ARG A 196 -10.46 10.26 7.53
C ARG A 196 -10.27 9.25 6.40
N VAL A 197 -10.79 9.55 5.21
CA VAL A 197 -10.61 8.70 4.02
C VAL A 197 -9.15 8.70 3.58
N GLY A 198 -8.51 9.87 3.54
CA GLY A 198 -7.08 9.98 3.20
C GLY A 198 -6.18 9.28 4.22
N GLN A 199 -6.48 9.40 5.51
CA GLN A 199 -5.76 8.71 6.58
C GLN A 199 -5.90 7.18 6.48
N VAL A 200 -7.06 6.66 6.05
CA VAL A 200 -7.22 5.23 5.74
C VAL A 200 -6.35 4.83 4.54
N PHE A 201 -6.28 5.65 3.50
CA PHE A 201 -5.37 5.39 2.37
C PHE A 201 -3.91 5.35 2.82
N LEU A 202 -3.50 6.26 3.73
CA LEU A 202 -2.16 6.22 4.32
C LEU A 202 -1.89 4.94 5.09
N ILE A 203 -2.83 4.46 5.93
CA ILE A 203 -2.71 3.16 6.61
C ILE A 203 -2.47 2.04 5.59
N LEU A 204 -3.24 2.00 4.50
CA LEU A 204 -3.10 0.96 3.47
C LEU A 204 -1.76 1.04 2.74
N LEU A 205 -1.27 2.24 2.43
CA LEU A 205 0.01 2.45 1.79
C LEU A 205 1.17 2.05 2.70
N ILE A 206 1.14 2.45 3.98
CA ILE A 206 2.10 2.05 5.01
C ILE A 206 2.11 0.52 5.14
N GLN A 207 0.93 -0.10 5.25
CA GLN A 207 0.81 -1.55 5.42
C GLN A 207 1.39 -2.31 4.23
N THR A 208 1.07 -1.87 3.02
CA THR A 208 1.52 -2.52 1.78
C THR A 208 3.03 -2.36 1.62
N GLY A 209 3.56 -1.17 1.92
CA GLY A 209 4.98 -0.87 1.92
C GLY A 209 5.77 -1.69 2.94
N GLY A 210 5.32 -1.66 4.19
CA GLY A 210 5.88 -2.43 5.30
C GLY A 210 5.92 -3.91 4.97
N LEU A 211 4.78 -4.53 4.65
CA LEU A 211 4.72 -5.96 4.29
C LEU A 211 5.58 -6.30 3.07
N GLY A 212 5.68 -5.39 2.09
CA GLY A 212 6.52 -5.52 0.92
C GLY A 212 8.01 -5.64 1.28
N ILE A 213 8.53 -4.65 2.00
CA ILE A 213 9.94 -4.62 2.44
C ILE A 213 10.25 -5.85 3.32
N MET A 214 9.34 -6.18 4.23
CA MET A 214 9.47 -7.30 5.16
C MET A 214 9.50 -8.66 4.43
N THR A 215 8.70 -8.82 3.38
CA THR A 215 8.69 -10.02 2.54
C THR A 215 9.95 -10.15 1.70
N ILE A 216 10.43 -9.04 1.12
CA ILE A 216 11.67 -9.01 0.34
C ILE A 216 12.87 -9.34 1.24
N ALA A 217 12.96 -8.73 2.42
CA ALA A 217 14.01 -9.01 3.40
C ALA A 217 14.00 -10.49 3.81
N ALA A 218 12.83 -11.07 4.08
CA ALA A 218 12.70 -12.48 4.39
C ALA A 218 13.13 -13.38 3.21
N PHE A 219 12.78 -13.02 1.98
CA PHE A 219 13.19 -13.75 0.78
C PHE A 219 14.71 -13.72 0.58
N ILE A 220 15.33 -12.55 0.70
CA ILE A 220 16.79 -12.38 0.63
C ILE A 220 17.45 -13.21 1.72
N GLN A 221 16.94 -13.15 2.95
CA GLN A 221 17.50 -13.89 4.07
C GLN A 221 17.41 -15.40 3.89
N VAL A 222 16.30 -15.92 3.34
CA VAL A 222 16.18 -17.35 3.03
C VAL A 222 17.10 -17.74 1.89
N SER A 223 17.23 -16.88 0.88
CA SER A 223 18.08 -17.13 -0.29
C SER A 223 19.57 -17.15 0.12
N LEU A 224 20.02 -16.18 0.91
CA LEU A 224 21.40 -16.05 1.40
C LEU A 224 21.70 -17.00 2.56
N GLY A 225 20.74 -17.23 3.46
CA GLY A 225 20.89 -18.11 4.63
C GLY A 225 20.75 -19.60 4.32
N SER A 226 20.60 -19.99 3.05
CA SER A 226 20.54 -21.38 2.60
C SER A 226 21.91 -22.05 2.50
N GLU A 227 22.80 -21.78 3.47
CA GLU A 227 23.93 -22.67 3.76
C GLU A 227 23.42 -23.98 4.38
N MET A 228 22.63 -24.74 3.62
CA MET A 228 22.59 -26.19 3.82
C MET A 228 23.98 -26.71 3.49
N SER A 229 24.59 -27.47 4.41
CA SER A 229 25.84 -28.18 4.18
C SER A 229 25.81 -28.86 2.80
N LEU A 230 26.93 -28.80 2.05
CA LEU A 230 27.11 -29.38 0.70
C LEU A 230 26.49 -30.78 0.50
N TYR A 231 26.40 -31.59 1.56
CA TYR A 231 25.76 -32.90 1.59
C TYR A 231 24.23 -32.91 1.35
N GLY A 232 23.51 -31.86 1.71
CA GLY A 232 22.05 -31.75 1.49
C GLY A 232 21.66 -31.35 0.07
N ARG A 233 22.59 -30.76 -0.71
CA ARG A 233 22.33 -30.37 -2.10
C ARG A 233 22.14 -31.58 -3.03
N TYR A 234 22.92 -32.65 -2.84
CA TYR A 234 22.90 -33.80 -3.75
C TYR A 234 21.65 -34.69 -3.61
N SER A 235 21.05 -34.75 -2.41
CA SER A 235 19.86 -35.56 -2.14
C SER A 235 18.55 -34.80 -2.37
N THR A 236 18.57 -33.47 -2.35
CA THR A 236 17.36 -32.64 -2.44
C THR A 236 17.17 -31.97 -3.80
N ALA A 237 18.18 -31.98 -4.69
CA ALA A 237 18.12 -31.32 -6.00
C ALA A 237 16.90 -31.71 -6.88
N ALA A 238 16.35 -32.91 -6.68
CA ALA A 238 15.16 -33.41 -7.38
C ALA A 238 13.81 -32.97 -6.76
N LEU A 239 13.80 -32.35 -5.58
CA LEU A 239 12.60 -31.99 -4.79
C LEU A 239 12.39 -30.47 -4.62
N LEU A 240 13.26 -29.64 -5.20
CA LEU A 240 13.41 -28.21 -4.87
C LEU A 240 12.32 -27.29 -5.41
N ASP A 241 11.51 -27.67 -6.40
CA ASP A 241 10.53 -26.73 -6.97
C ASP A 241 9.27 -26.57 -6.09
N GLU A 242 8.65 -27.67 -5.63
CA GLU A 242 7.43 -27.59 -4.82
C GLU A 242 7.70 -27.23 -3.35
N THR A 243 8.81 -27.73 -2.79
CA THR A 243 9.15 -27.51 -1.37
C THR A 243 9.56 -26.05 -1.11
N ASN A 244 10.26 -25.39 -2.03
CA ASN A 244 10.63 -23.98 -1.90
C ASN A 244 9.40 -23.05 -2.01
N LEU A 245 8.45 -23.33 -2.92
CA LEU A 245 7.21 -22.56 -3.03
C LEU A 245 6.33 -22.70 -1.78
N LYS A 246 6.20 -23.92 -1.23
CA LYS A 246 5.45 -24.17 0.01
C LYS A 246 6.10 -23.46 1.22
N ASN A 247 7.43 -23.42 1.27
CA ASN A 247 8.17 -22.70 2.30
C ASN A 247 7.97 -21.18 2.19
N LEU A 248 7.98 -20.62 0.98
CA LEU A 248 7.74 -19.20 0.74
C LEU A 248 6.32 -18.79 1.17
N TYR A 249 5.29 -19.54 0.75
CA TYR A 249 3.92 -19.30 1.17
C TYR A 249 3.76 -19.35 2.70
N THR A 250 4.41 -20.31 3.36
CA THR A 250 4.37 -20.44 4.83
C THR A 250 5.01 -19.22 5.51
N ILE A 251 6.09 -18.68 4.95
CA ILE A 251 6.76 -17.49 5.47
C ILE A 251 5.89 -16.25 5.27
N ILE A 252 5.34 -16.03 4.08
CA ILE A 252 4.44 -14.89 3.80
C ILE A 252 3.21 -14.96 4.71
N LYS A 253 2.59 -16.13 4.84
CA LYS A 253 1.46 -16.34 5.75
C LYS A 253 1.83 -15.98 7.19
N PHE A 254 3.01 -16.37 7.65
CA PHE A 254 3.51 -16.01 8.98
C PHE A 254 3.72 -14.50 9.13
N ILE A 255 4.35 -13.83 8.16
CA ILE A 255 4.59 -12.37 8.15
C ILE A 255 3.26 -11.63 8.28
N VAL A 256 2.27 -11.99 7.46
CA VAL A 256 0.95 -11.36 7.49
C VAL A 256 0.26 -11.58 8.84
N LEU A 257 0.21 -12.82 9.33
CA LEU A 257 -0.44 -13.14 10.60
C LEU A 257 0.21 -12.45 11.79
N ILE A 258 1.53 -12.47 11.87
CA ILE A 258 2.24 -11.87 13.01
C ILE A 258 2.14 -10.35 13.00
N THR A 259 2.18 -9.72 11.82
CA THR A 259 2.01 -8.28 11.65
C THR A 259 0.65 -7.83 12.18
N PHE A 260 -0.44 -8.39 11.63
CA PHE A 260 -1.78 -8.05 12.10
C PHE A 260 -2.01 -8.40 13.57
N SER A 261 -1.41 -9.49 14.07
CA SER A 261 -1.53 -9.86 15.48
C SER A 261 -0.87 -8.81 16.40
N ILE A 262 0.35 -8.38 16.08
CA ILE A 262 1.07 -7.37 16.86
C ILE A 262 0.38 -6.01 16.76
N GLU A 263 -0.07 -5.63 15.58
CA GLU A 263 -0.82 -4.38 15.37
C GLU A 263 -2.11 -4.35 16.19
N ILE A 264 -2.89 -5.42 16.18
CA ILE A 264 -4.13 -5.53 16.97
C ILE A 264 -3.81 -5.39 18.47
N VAL A 265 -2.77 -6.08 18.96
CA VAL A 265 -2.32 -5.93 20.35
C VAL A 265 -1.91 -4.48 20.62
N GLY A 266 -1.18 -3.84 19.71
CA GLY A 266 -0.81 -2.44 19.80
C GLY A 266 -2.02 -1.51 19.86
N VAL A 267 -3.08 -1.76 19.07
CA VAL A 267 -4.33 -0.99 19.13
C VAL A 267 -4.94 -1.08 20.52
N PHE A 268 -5.08 -2.29 21.08
CA PHE A 268 -5.67 -2.46 22.41
C PHE A 268 -4.82 -1.85 23.53
N LEU A 269 -3.49 -1.87 23.39
CA LEU A 269 -2.59 -1.26 24.37
C LEU A 269 -2.60 0.27 24.30
N LEU A 270 -2.77 0.86 23.10
CA LEU A 270 -2.83 2.31 22.90
C LEU A 270 -4.22 2.91 23.20
N LEU A 271 -5.29 2.11 23.06
CA LEU A 271 -6.67 2.56 23.20
C LEU A 271 -6.98 3.32 24.51
N PRO A 272 -6.52 2.87 25.70
CA PRO A 272 -6.80 3.59 26.95
C PRO A 272 -6.23 5.00 26.96
N HIS A 273 -5.03 5.18 26.39
CA HIS A 273 -4.40 6.50 26.29
C HIS A 273 -5.21 7.40 25.37
N PHE A 274 -5.51 6.96 24.15
CA PHE A 274 -6.24 7.79 23.20
C PHE A 274 -7.68 8.06 23.65
N LEU A 275 -8.32 7.14 24.37
CA LEU A 275 -9.64 7.36 24.94
C LEU A 275 -9.62 8.48 25.99
N SER A 276 -8.56 8.54 26.82
CA SER A 276 -8.39 9.62 27.81
C SER A 276 -8.17 10.99 27.17
N VAL A 277 -7.62 11.04 25.95
CA VAL A 277 -7.30 12.28 25.24
C VAL A 277 -8.45 12.76 24.36
N THR A 278 -9.10 11.87 23.60
CA THR A 278 -10.14 12.24 22.63
C THR A 278 -11.54 12.22 23.22
N GLY A 279 -11.78 11.48 24.30
CA GLY A 279 -13.10 11.30 24.90
C GLY A 279 -14.12 10.52 24.06
N SER A 280 -13.75 10.08 22.85
CA SER A 280 -14.62 9.35 21.92
C SER A 280 -14.01 8.00 21.57
N TRP A 281 -14.79 6.94 21.72
CA TRP A 281 -14.37 5.57 21.42
C TRP A 281 -13.95 5.37 19.97
N PHE A 282 -14.69 5.95 19.02
CA PHE A 282 -14.42 5.80 17.60
C PHE A 282 -13.10 6.48 17.22
N GLU A 283 -12.92 7.70 17.71
CA GLU A 283 -11.71 8.49 17.51
C GLU A 283 -10.49 7.82 18.16
N ALA A 284 -10.64 7.40 19.42
CA ALA A 284 -9.57 6.70 20.14
C ALA A 284 -9.14 5.42 19.43
N PHE A 285 -10.09 4.62 18.93
CA PHE A 285 -9.79 3.42 18.16
C PHE A 285 -9.05 3.73 16.87
N PHE A 286 -9.49 4.75 16.12
CA PHE A 286 -8.84 5.14 14.89
C PHE A 286 -7.40 5.62 15.11
N TYR A 287 -7.17 6.48 16.11
CA TYR A 287 -5.83 6.92 16.47
C TYR A 287 -4.94 5.76 16.92
N SER A 288 -5.49 4.83 17.70
CA SER A 288 -4.77 3.63 18.15
C SER A 288 -4.38 2.73 16.97
N LEU A 289 -5.30 2.54 16.03
CA LEU A 289 -5.06 1.77 14.81
C LEU A 289 -3.97 2.40 13.95
N PHE A 290 -4.10 3.70 13.66
CA PHE A 290 -3.15 4.43 12.81
C PHE A 290 -1.73 4.38 13.39
N HIS A 291 -1.57 4.72 14.67
CA HIS A 291 -0.25 4.74 15.30
C HIS A 291 0.30 3.34 15.54
N SER A 292 -0.54 2.32 15.75
CA SER A 292 -0.08 0.93 15.86
C SER A 292 0.52 0.42 14.55
N VAL A 293 -0.18 0.64 13.43
CA VAL A 293 0.30 0.29 12.08
C VAL A 293 1.56 1.07 11.72
N SER A 294 1.54 2.40 11.94
CA SER A 294 2.68 3.26 11.67
C SER A 294 3.90 2.84 12.50
N ALA A 295 3.72 2.56 13.79
CA ALA A 295 4.82 2.16 14.66
C ALA A 295 5.37 0.77 14.35
N PHE A 296 4.52 -0.23 14.12
CA PHE A 296 4.99 -1.58 13.78
C PHE A 296 5.68 -1.62 12.42
N CYS A 297 5.17 -0.89 11.43
CA CYS A 297 5.83 -0.79 10.13
C CYS A 297 7.11 0.06 10.19
N ASN A 298 7.34 0.85 11.25
CA ASN A 298 8.39 1.88 11.35
C ASN A 298 8.17 3.04 10.37
N ALA A 299 6.92 3.42 10.12
CA ALA A 299 6.57 4.43 9.12
C ALA A 299 6.73 5.87 9.61
N GLY A 300 6.66 6.14 10.91
CA GLY A 300 6.85 7.49 11.48
C GLY A 300 5.72 8.49 11.25
N PHE A 301 4.70 8.12 10.47
CA PHE A 301 3.50 8.95 10.29
C PHE A 301 2.72 9.03 11.61
N SER A 302 2.28 10.24 11.95
CA SER A 302 1.47 10.54 13.13
C SER A 302 0.25 11.36 12.74
N LEU A 303 -0.87 11.15 13.45
CA LEU A 303 -2.05 12.01 13.31
C LEU A 303 -1.95 13.29 14.16
N TYR A 304 -1.01 13.35 15.11
CA TYR A 304 -0.64 14.59 15.76
C TYR A 304 0.35 15.36 14.91
N SER A 305 0.10 16.66 14.75
CA SER A 305 0.97 17.61 14.02
C SER A 305 2.40 17.65 14.55
N GLU A 306 2.52 17.53 15.87
CA GLU A 306 3.78 17.54 16.58
C GLU A 306 4.30 16.11 16.85
N SER A 307 3.78 15.10 16.16
CA SER A 307 4.05 13.71 16.50
C SER A 307 3.72 13.44 17.98
N PHE A 308 4.57 12.73 18.71
CA PHE A 308 4.39 12.47 20.13
C PHE A 308 5.03 13.54 21.04
N THR A 309 5.49 14.69 20.50
CA THR A 309 6.02 15.78 21.34
C THR A 309 4.93 16.45 22.20
N GLY A 310 3.64 16.31 21.87
CA GLY A 310 2.53 16.71 22.75
C GLY A 310 2.15 15.66 23.79
N ALA A 311 2.47 14.38 23.52
CA ALA A 311 2.17 13.23 24.38
C ALA A 311 3.33 12.87 25.34
N LYS A 312 4.27 13.80 25.54
CA LYS A 312 5.47 13.67 26.40
C LYS A 312 5.21 13.12 27.79
N SER A 313 4.01 13.32 28.34
CA SER A 313 3.64 12.90 29.70
C SER A 313 3.08 11.48 29.80
N SER A 314 2.67 10.84 28.69
CA SER A 314 2.12 9.49 28.73
C SER A 314 3.22 8.44 28.62
N VAL A 315 3.76 8.06 29.79
CA VAL A 315 4.76 6.99 29.91
C VAL A 315 4.29 5.70 29.22
N TRP A 316 2.99 5.40 29.31
CA TRP A 316 2.41 4.19 28.74
C TRP A 316 2.42 4.18 27.21
N ALA A 317 1.96 5.25 26.56
CA ALA A 317 1.88 5.31 25.10
C ALA A 317 3.28 5.21 24.46
N ASN A 318 4.25 5.96 24.99
CA ASN A 318 5.63 5.92 24.53
C ASN A 318 6.25 4.53 24.67
N PHE A 319 5.99 3.85 25.78
CA PHE A 319 6.49 2.49 25.99
C PHE A 319 5.89 1.48 25.00
N VAL A 320 4.58 1.57 24.72
CA VAL A 320 3.91 0.71 23.74
C VAL A 320 4.49 0.96 22.33
N LEU A 321 4.68 2.21 21.93
CA LEU A 321 5.28 2.57 20.64
C LEU A 321 6.71 2.05 20.50
N ILE A 322 7.54 2.18 21.55
CA ILE A 322 8.90 1.62 21.56
C ILE A 322 8.85 0.11 21.30
N ILE A 323 7.97 -0.62 21.97
CA ILE A 323 7.83 -2.07 21.78
C ILE A 323 7.41 -2.38 20.33
N LEU A 324 6.44 -1.66 19.79
CA LEU A 324 5.96 -1.86 18.42
C LEU A 324 7.09 -1.64 17.40
N VAL A 325 7.78 -0.51 17.49
CA VAL A 325 8.92 -0.16 16.61
C VAL A 325 10.03 -1.20 16.70
N VAL A 326 10.44 -1.57 17.91
CA VAL A 326 11.50 -2.57 18.09
C VAL A 326 11.05 -3.92 17.55
N SER A 327 9.78 -4.32 17.78
CA SER A 327 9.26 -5.59 17.29
C SER A 327 9.19 -5.66 15.76
N GLY A 328 8.82 -4.56 15.09
CA GLY A 328 8.85 -4.46 13.63
C GLY A 328 10.27 -4.45 13.06
N GLY A 329 11.20 -3.77 13.75
CA GLY A 329 12.58 -3.57 13.28
C GLY A 329 13.58 -4.71 13.51
N ILE A 330 13.27 -5.74 14.31
CA ILE A 330 14.18 -6.89 14.56
C ILE A 330 14.14 -7.96 13.48
N GLY A 331 13.16 -7.91 12.57
CA GLY A 331 13.04 -8.82 11.43
C GLY A 331 12.28 -10.13 11.73
N PHE A 332 11.64 -10.68 10.69
CA PHE A 332 10.64 -11.74 10.83
C PHE A 332 11.20 -13.10 11.21
N THR A 333 12.44 -13.40 10.84
CA THR A 333 13.11 -14.65 11.23
C THR A 333 13.41 -14.67 12.72
N VAL A 334 13.77 -13.51 13.29
CA VAL A 334 13.95 -13.32 14.73
C VAL A 334 12.61 -13.47 15.44
N LEU A 335 11.57 -12.75 14.98
CA LEU A 335 10.20 -12.88 15.51
C LEU A 335 9.72 -14.34 15.46
N ARG A 336 9.93 -15.05 14.34
CA ARG A 336 9.53 -16.45 14.19
C ARG A 336 10.23 -17.37 15.18
N ASN A 337 11.53 -17.19 15.41
CA ASN A 337 12.27 -18.01 16.38
C ASN A 337 11.83 -17.71 17.81
N ILE A 338 11.57 -16.43 18.13
CA ILE A 338 11.04 -16.02 19.44
C ILE A 338 9.66 -16.64 19.67
N VAL A 339 8.72 -16.46 18.74
CA VAL A 339 7.35 -17.00 18.86
C VAL A 339 7.38 -18.52 19.03
N ARG A 340 8.19 -19.23 18.23
CA ARG A 340 8.34 -20.69 18.40
C ARG A 340 8.88 -21.07 19.77
N ARG A 341 9.84 -20.32 20.29
CA ARG A 341 10.41 -20.56 21.61
C ARG A 341 9.42 -20.26 22.74
N VAL A 342 8.58 -19.23 22.59
CA VAL A 342 7.49 -18.95 23.54
C VAL A 342 6.46 -20.08 23.53
N VAL A 343 6.06 -20.57 22.35
CA VAL A 343 5.03 -21.63 22.23
C VAL A 343 5.56 -23.02 22.61
N ARG A 344 6.79 -23.36 22.25
CA ARG A 344 7.37 -24.71 22.45
C ARG A 344 8.30 -24.80 23.66
N GLY A 345 8.54 -23.69 24.35
CA GLY A 345 9.42 -23.61 25.51
C GLY A 345 10.89 -23.90 25.18
N THR A 346 11.61 -24.44 26.16
CA THR A 346 13.06 -24.73 26.11
C THR A 346 13.46 -25.78 25.06
N LYS A 347 12.49 -26.47 24.45
CA LYS A 347 12.73 -27.43 23.36
C LYS A 347 13.19 -26.75 22.07
N GLU A 348 12.81 -25.49 21.84
CA GLU A 348 13.26 -24.73 20.67
C GLU A 348 14.53 -23.94 21.00
N ARG A 349 15.63 -24.23 20.30
CA ARG A 349 16.90 -23.51 20.49
C ARG A 349 16.85 -22.12 19.88
N MET A 350 17.55 -21.16 20.50
CA MET A 350 17.77 -19.85 19.87
C MET A 350 18.70 -20.01 18.67
N LEU A 351 18.31 -19.44 17.54
CA LEU A 351 19.23 -19.32 16.41
C LEU A 351 20.35 -18.34 16.76
N VAL A 352 21.55 -18.62 16.26
CA VAL A 352 22.72 -17.73 16.44
C VAL A 352 22.40 -16.35 15.89
N GLN A 353 21.76 -16.28 14.72
CA GLN A 353 21.31 -15.02 14.14
C GLN A 353 20.36 -14.25 15.06
N THR A 354 19.35 -14.92 15.64
CA THR A 354 18.42 -14.31 16.61
C THR A 354 19.18 -13.77 17.82
N ARG A 355 20.18 -14.52 18.33
CA ARG A 355 21.02 -14.06 19.43
C ARG A 355 21.81 -12.81 19.10
N ILE A 356 22.45 -12.79 17.94
CA ILE A 356 23.24 -11.64 17.48
C ILE A 356 22.32 -10.43 17.32
N VAL A 357 21.20 -10.55 16.59
CA VAL A 357 20.29 -9.42 16.36
C VAL A 357 19.73 -8.86 17.66
N LEU A 358 19.35 -9.71 18.62
CA LEU A 358 18.82 -9.25 19.91
C LEU A 358 19.88 -8.55 20.75
N ILE A 359 21.08 -9.12 20.86
CA ILE A 359 22.19 -8.51 21.63
C ILE A 359 22.60 -7.18 21.02
N THR A 360 22.83 -7.15 19.70
CA THR A 360 23.23 -5.93 19.00
C THR A 360 22.14 -4.87 19.07
N THR A 361 20.86 -5.24 18.91
CA THR A 361 19.75 -4.28 19.04
C THR A 361 19.69 -3.71 20.44
N LEU A 362 19.72 -4.55 21.48
CA LEU A 362 19.67 -4.09 22.87
C LEU A 362 20.86 -3.18 23.19
N PHE A 363 22.06 -3.56 22.76
CA PHE A 363 23.27 -2.76 22.94
C PHE A 363 23.14 -1.38 22.28
N LEU A 364 22.75 -1.32 21.00
CA LEU A 364 22.63 -0.06 20.27
C LEU A 364 21.55 0.85 20.87
N LEU A 365 20.43 0.30 21.31
CA LEU A 365 19.36 1.08 21.93
C LEU A 365 19.77 1.66 23.29
N ILE A 366 20.44 0.87 24.13
CA ILE A 366 20.92 1.37 25.43
C ILE A 366 22.05 2.37 25.23
N PHE A 367 23.01 2.05 24.36
CA PHE A 367 24.15 2.91 24.08
C PHE A 367 23.71 4.26 23.49
N GLY A 368 22.81 4.24 22.50
CA GLY A 368 22.25 5.47 21.93
C GLY A 368 21.46 6.28 22.95
N ALA A 369 20.66 5.63 23.79
CA ALA A 369 19.90 6.31 24.84
C ALA A 369 20.80 6.97 25.89
N VAL A 370 21.88 6.30 26.30
CA VAL A 370 22.85 6.85 27.25
C VAL A 370 23.58 8.04 26.65
N ILE A 371 24.03 7.94 25.39
CA ILE A 371 24.66 9.06 24.68
C ILE A 371 23.71 10.24 24.62
N PHE A 372 22.48 10.04 24.11
CA PHE A 372 21.50 11.11 23.98
C PHE A 372 21.21 11.77 25.33
N TYR A 373 21.01 10.96 26.38
CA TYR A 373 20.80 11.48 27.74
C TYR A 373 21.98 12.33 28.21
N LEU A 374 23.22 11.89 28.04
CA LEU A 374 24.40 12.61 28.51
C LEU A 374 24.60 13.95 27.81
N PHE A 375 24.32 14.03 26.51
CA PHE A 375 24.45 15.28 25.75
C PHE A 375 23.29 16.24 26.00
N GLU A 376 22.05 15.75 26.10
CA GLU A 376 20.86 16.60 26.12
C GLU A 376 20.30 16.86 27.53
N ARG A 377 20.86 16.24 28.59
CA ARG A 377 20.35 16.32 29.97
C ARG A 377 20.16 17.76 30.46
N ASP A 378 21.10 18.63 30.12
CA ASP A 378 21.20 20.01 30.61
C ASP A 378 20.62 21.03 29.61
N ASP A 379 20.26 20.60 28.40
CA ASP A 379 19.66 21.46 27.36
C ASP A 379 18.18 21.10 27.15
N ILE A 380 17.85 20.36 26.08
CA ILE A 380 16.47 20.04 25.69
C ILE A 380 15.73 19.27 26.79
N LEU A 381 16.43 18.44 27.56
CA LEU A 381 15.84 17.64 28.63
C LEU A 381 15.84 18.35 30.00
N SER A 382 16.37 19.56 30.13
CA SER A 382 16.57 20.26 31.42
C SER A 382 15.28 20.32 32.27
N GLY A 383 14.14 20.65 31.66
CA GLY A 383 12.84 20.82 32.31
C GLY A 383 12.05 19.54 32.62
N TYR A 384 12.53 18.36 32.24
CA TYR A 384 11.81 17.09 32.40
C TYR A 384 12.07 16.42 33.75
N ARG A 385 11.11 15.62 34.23
CA ARG A 385 11.34 14.78 35.41
C ARG A 385 12.34 13.67 35.09
N PRO A 386 13.07 13.11 36.08
CA PRO A 386 14.11 12.11 35.82
C PRO A 386 13.65 10.89 35.00
N TYR A 387 12.43 10.39 35.25
CA TYR A 387 11.87 9.26 34.50
C TYR A 387 11.48 9.65 33.06
N GLU A 388 11.04 10.89 32.83
CA GLU A 388 10.68 11.41 31.51
C GLU A 388 11.94 11.62 30.67
N LYS A 389 13.03 12.12 31.28
CA LYS A 389 14.33 12.23 30.61
C LYS A 389 14.82 10.88 30.10
N LEU A 390 14.71 9.85 30.93
CA LEU A 390 15.13 8.49 30.57
C LEU A 390 14.27 7.90 29.46
N LEU A 391 12.95 8.08 29.54
CA LEU A 391 12.02 7.60 28.52
C LEU A 391 12.20 8.33 27.19
N ALA A 392 12.34 9.67 27.20
CA ALA A 392 12.59 10.46 26.01
C ALA A 392 13.91 10.07 25.35
N SER A 393 14.97 9.87 26.14
CA SER A 393 16.27 9.44 25.62
C SER A 393 16.21 8.03 25.01
N LEU A 394 15.47 7.11 25.64
CA LEU A 394 15.23 5.78 25.09
C LEU A 394 14.42 5.84 23.80
N PHE A 395 13.36 6.63 23.78
CA PHE A 395 12.49 6.79 22.61
C PHE A 395 13.28 7.37 21.43
N GLN A 396 14.09 8.40 21.66
CA GLN A 396 14.96 8.98 20.62
C GLN A 396 15.98 7.96 20.11
N SER A 397 16.58 7.14 20.98
CA SER A 397 17.46 6.06 20.52
C SER A 397 16.74 4.97 19.72
N VAL A 398 15.45 4.75 19.98
CA VAL A 398 14.62 3.80 19.23
C VAL A 398 14.17 4.40 17.90
N THR A 399 13.82 5.68 17.88
CA THR A 399 13.26 6.36 16.70
C THR A 399 14.27 6.50 15.57
N VAL A 400 15.55 6.72 15.90
CA VAL A 400 16.65 6.79 14.93
C VAL A 400 16.88 5.46 14.20
N ARG A 401 16.32 4.35 14.70
CA ARG A 401 16.25 3.08 13.99
C ARG A 401 15.05 3.07 13.02
N THR A 402 15.06 4.04 12.10
CA THR A 402 14.11 4.20 10.99
C THR A 402 12.63 4.32 11.39
N ALA A 403 12.30 4.70 12.63
CA ALA A 403 10.91 4.79 13.07
C ALA A 403 10.30 6.18 12.86
N GLY A 404 11.11 7.25 12.88
CA GLY A 404 10.71 8.59 12.43
C GLY A 404 9.75 9.38 13.33
N PHE A 405 9.37 8.87 14.50
CA PHE A 405 8.57 9.62 15.48
C PHE A 405 9.41 10.64 16.25
N ASN A 406 8.80 11.78 16.59
CA ASN A 406 9.37 12.79 17.46
C ASN A 406 8.69 12.77 18.82
N THR A 407 9.48 12.86 19.90
CA THR A 407 9.03 12.92 21.30
C THR A 407 9.80 13.96 22.08
#